data_AF-A0A248UKV5-F1
#
_entry.id   AF-A0A248UKV5-F1
#
_cell.length_a   1.000
_cell.length_b   1.000
_cell.length_c   1.000
_cell.angle_alpha   90.00
_cell.angle_beta   90.00
_cell.angle_gamma   90.00
#
_symmetry.space_group_name_H-M   'P 1'
#
loop_
_entity.id
_entity.type
_entity.pdbx_description
1 polymer ?
#
loop_
_entity_poly.entity_id
_entity_poly.type
_entity_poly.pdbx_seq_one_letter_code
_entity_poly.pdbx_strand_id
1 'polypeptide(L)'
;MLGPKQSGFYPDRDVDCQEAVAQGITDLIEQATLSGTSEADAAAALAGKSTPGIPDLIAEAKAAGWHEMETANAIRVVAAGMANGYAGTEPEE
;
A
#
# COMPACT_ATOMS: atom_id res chain seq x y z
N MET A 1 7.00 -7.93 6.72
CA MET A 1 5.95 -6.99 7.18
C MET A 1 5.78 -7.06 8.69
N LEU A 2 5.55 -5.94 9.38
CA LEU A 2 5.17 -5.92 10.80
C LEU A 2 3.71 -6.36 10.97
N GLY A 3 3.40 -7.13 12.01
CA GLY A 3 2.02 -7.52 12.34
C GLY A 3 1.27 -6.47 13.15
N PRO A 4 -0.04 -6.65 13.39
CA PRO A 4 -0.85 -5.74 14.19
C PRO A 4 -0.36 -5.64 15.63
N LYS A 5 -0.50 -4.46 16.24
CA LYS A 5 -0.08 -4.21 17.63
C LYS A 5 -0.89 -5.01 18.66
N GLN A 6 -2.13 -5.34 18.31
CA GLN A 6 -3.04 -6.14 19.14
C GLN A 6 -4.00 -6.93 18.25
N SER A 7 -4.47 -8.07 18.76
CA SER A 7 -5.49 -8.86 18.09
C SER A 7 -6.85 -8.15 18.15
N GLY A 8 -7.66 -8.31 17.10
CA GLY A 8 -9.02 -7.75 17.04
C GLY A 8 -9.04 -6.29 16.58
N PHE A 9 -10.16 -5.61 16.79
CA PHE A 9 -10.32 -4.21 16.37
C PHE A 9 -9.73 -3.26 17.41
N TYR A 10 -9.00 -2.26 16.94
CA TYR A 10 -8.47 -1.17 17.77
C TYR A 10 -8.42 0.14 16.98
N PRO A 11 -8.43 1.31 17.65
CA PRO A 11 -8.69 2.60 17.00
C PRO A 11 -7.78 2.93 15.81
N ASP A 12 -6.48 2.64 15.93
CA ASP A 12 -5.49 2.98 14.90
C ASP A 12 -5.11 1.79 14.00
N ARG A 13 -5.94 0.74 13.99
CA ARG A 13 -5.63 -0.51 13.29
C ARG A 13 -5.45 -0.30 11.79
N ASP A 14 -6.34 0.46 11.17
CA ASP A 14 -6.25 0.78 9.75
C ASP A 14 -5.01 1.62 9.41
N VAL A 15 -4.59 2.52 10.31
CA VAL A 15 -3.38 3.35 10.13
C VAL A 15 -2.13 2.49 10.29
N ASP A 16 -2.07 1.63 11.30
CA ASP A 16 -0.95 0.70 11.47
C ASP A 16 -0.84 -0.27 10.28
N CYS A 17 -1.97 -0.70 9.71
CA CYS A 17 -1.96 -1.53 8.51
C CYS A 17 -1.41 -0.77 7.30
N GLN A 18 -1.78 0.52 7.13
CA GLN A 18 -1.21 1.42 6.11
C GLN A 18 0.30 1.54 6.25
N GLU A 19 0.81 1.79 7.45
CA GLU A 19 2.24 1.86 7.72
C GLU A 19 2.94 0.52 7.43
N ALA A 20 2.31 -0.61 7.78
CA ALA A 20 2.87 -1.93 7.55
C ALA A 20 2.99 -2.28 6.06
N VAL A 21 2.04 -1.84 5.22
CA VAL A 21 2.07 -2.09 3.77
C VAL A 21 2.87 -1.04 3.00
N ALA A 22 3.14 0.13 3.57
CA ALA A 22 3.77 1.26 2.89
C ALA A 22 5.10 0.86 2.25
N GLN A 23 5.97 0.17 2.99
CA GLN A 23 7.25 -0.31 2.45
C GLN A 23 7.05 -1.24 1.25
N GLY A 24 6.14 -2.22 1.37
CA GLY A 24 5.87 -3.15 0.27
C GLY A 24 5.27 -2.47 -0.96
N ILE A 25 4.51 -1.39 -0.79
CA ILE A 25 4.00 -0.58 -1.90
C ILE A 25 5.14 0.18 -2.58
N THR A 26 6.05 0.78 -1.80
CA THR A 26 7.26 1.42 -2.33
C THR A 26 8.10 0.43 -3.14
N ASP A 27 8.36 -0.77 -2.61
CA ASP A 27 9.09 -1.82 -3.33
C ASP A 27 8.43 -2.20 -4.66
N LEU A 28 7.09 -2.29 -4.70
CA LEU A 28 6.34 -2.57 -5.92
C LEU A 28 6.41 -1.42 -6.93
N ILE A 29 6.39 -0.17 -6.46
CA ILE A 29 6.57 1.01 -7.30
C ILE A 29 7.98 1.01 -7.90
N GLU A 30 9.02 0.78 -7.09
CA GLU A 30 10.40 0.69 -7.55
C GLU A 30 10.59 -0.42 -8.59
N GLN A 31 9.97 -1.58 -8.41
CA GLN A 31 10.00 -2.65 -9.42
C GLN A 31 9.32 -2.25 -10.74
N ALA A 32 8.20 -1.53 -10.68
CA ALA A 32 7.52 -1.03 -11.86
C ALA A 32 8.34 0.05 -12.58
N THR A 33 9.05 0.91 -11.84
CA THR A 33 9.88 1.96 -12.43
C THR A 33 11.14 1.43 -13.11
N LEU A 34 11.72 0.35 -12.60
CA LEU A 34 12.78 -0.40 -13.29
C LEU A 34 12.34 -0.94 -14.66
N SER A 35 11.03 -1.16 -14.85
CA SER A 35 10.44 -1.59 -16.12
C SER A 35 10.09 -0.42 -17.06
N GLY A 36 10.39 0.82 -16.66
CA GLY A 36 10.16 2.04 -17.43
C GLY A 36 8.82 2.74 -17.14
N THR A 37 8.06 2.31 -16.14
CA THR A 37 6.84 2.99 -15.68
C THR A 37 7.19 4.20 -14.81
N SER A 38 6.38 5.27 -14.84
CA SER A 38 6.56 6.39 -13.91
C SER A 38 6.13 6.00 -12.49
N GLU A 39 6.69 6.62 -11.45
CA GLU A 39 6.28 6.37 -10.06
C GLU A 39 4.78 6.68 -9.84
N ALA A 40 4.28 7.75 -10.46
CA ALA A 40 2.88 8.14 -10.41
C ALA A 40 1.96 7.08 -11.06
N ASP A 41 2.30 6.58 -12.24
CA ASP A 41 1.52 5.53 -12.92
C ASP A 41 1.58 4.21 -12.15
N ALA A 42 2.75 3.86 -11.60
CA ALA A 42 2.92 2.64 -10.81
C ALA A 42 2.06 2.70 -9.53
N ALA A 43 2.10 3.82 -8.80
CA ALA A 43 1.28 4.04 -7.62
C ALA A 43 -0.22 4.04 -7.95
N ALA A 44 -0.62 4.69 -9.04
CA ALA A 44 -2.01 4.69 -9.50
C ALA A 44 -2.50 3.28 -9.88
N ALA A 45 -1.66 2.46 -10.53
CA ALA A 45 -1.97 1.09 -10.86
C ALA A 45 -2.21 0.23 -9.60
N LEU A 46 -1.37 0.41 -8.57
CA LEU A 46 -1.48 -0.29 -7.28
C LEU A 46 -2.80 0.05 -6.56
N ALA A 47 -3.24 1.31 -6.61
CA ALA A 47 -4.54 1.72 -6.07
C ALA A 47 -5.73 1.03 -6.79
N GLY A 48 -5.54 0.67 -8.07
CA GLY A 48 -6.50 -0.05 -8.90
C GLY A 48 -6.57 -1.57 -8.68
N LYS A 49 -5.80 -2.13 -7.74
CA LYS A 49 -5.77 -3.57 -7.37
C LYS A 49 -5.39 -4.55 -8.49
N SER A 50 -4.89 -4.07 -9.64
CA SER A 50 -4.59 -4.93 -10.81
C SER A 50 -3.09 -5.10 -11.08
N THR A 51 -2.24 -4.73 -10.12
CA THR A 51 -0.79 -4.82 -10.29
C THR A 51 -0.26 -6.18 -9.81
N PRO A 52 0.65 -6.81 -10.57
CA PRO A 52 1.44 -7.92 -10.08
C PRO A 52 2.09 -7.59 -8.73
N GLY A 53 2.05 -8.53 -7.77
CA GLY A 53 2.63 -8.35 -6.43
C GLY A 53 1.66 -7.86 -5.34
N ILE A 54 0.51 -7.26 -5.68
CA ILE A 54 -0.54 -6.97 -4.68
C ILE A 54 -1.05 -8.23 -3.98
N PRO A 55 -1.34 -9.35 -4.67
CA PRO A 55 -1.76 -10.59 -4.01
C PRO A 55 -0.71 -11.14 -3.06
N ASP A 56 0.58 -11.02 -3.41
CA ASP A 56 1.70 -11.44 -2.58
C ASP A 56 1.82 -10.57 -1.33
N LEU A 57 1.74 -9.24 -1.48
CA LEU A 57 1.74 -8.30 -0.37
C LEU A 57 0.58 -8.56 0.61
N ILE A 58 -0.60 -8.90 0.08
CA ILE A 58 -1.77 -9.31 0.87
C ILE A 58 -1.50 -10.64 1.59
N ALA A 59 -0.88 -11.61 0.93
CA ALA A 59 -0.53 -12.89 1.55
C ALA A 59 0.48 -12.72 2.69
N GLU A 60 1.49 -11.86 2.50
CA GLU A 60 2.46 -11.49 3.53
C GLU A 60 1.78 -10.80 4.72
N ALA A 61 0.84 -9.87 4.46
CA ALA A 61 0.10 -9.20 5.50
C ALA A 61 -0.76 -10.18 6.32
N LYS A 62 -1.43 -11.13 5.64
CA LYS A 62 -2.19 -12.20 6.30
C LYS A 62 -1.29 -13.09 7.15
N ALA A 63 -0.09 -13.43 6.65
CA ALA A 63 0.90 -14.20 7.41
C ALA A 63 1.38 -13.43 8.66
N ALA A 64 1.43 -12.10 8.60
CA ALA A 64 1.74 -11.23 9.73
C ALA A 64 0.57 -11.01 10.70
N GLY A 65 -0.65 -11.44 10.36
CA GLY A 65 -1.85 -11.35 11.21
C GLY A 65 -2.88 -10.29 10.80
N TRP A 66 -2.66 -9.60 9.67
CA TRP A 66 -3.61 -8.62 9.13
C TRP A 66 -4.82 -9.28 8.44
N HIS A 67 -5.94 -8.56 8.37
CA HIS A 67 -7.08 -9.02 7.58
C HIS A 67 -6.92 -8.65 6.11
N GLU A 68 -7.32 -9.56 5.22
CA GLU A 68 -7.23 -9.35 3.77
C GLU A 68 -7.92 -8.06 3.29
N MET A 69 -9.15 -7.80 3.76
CA MET A 69 -9.89 -6.59 3.38
C MET A 69 -9.26 -5.32 3.95
N GLU A 70 -8.71 -5.40 5.16
CA GLU A 70 -8.00 -4.30 5.82
C GLU A 70 -6.73 -3.95 5.04
N THR A 71 -5.92 -4.96 4.71
CA THR A 71 -4.71 -4.79 3.90
C THR A 71 -5.04 -4.26 2.51
N ALA A 72 -6.06 -4.80 1.83
CA ALA A 72 -6.44 -4.33 0.50
C ALA A 72 -6.95 -2.88 0.52
N ASN A 73 -7.54 -2.43 1.62
CA ASN A 73 -7.93 -1.03 1.80
C ASN A 73 -6.71 -0.15 2.09
N ALA A 74 -5.85 -0.58 3.00
CA ALA A 74 -4.60 0.10 3.34
C ALA A 74 -3.72 0.33 2.10
N ILE A 75 -3.58 -0.69 1.26
CA ILE A 75 -2.85 -0.60 -0.02
C ILE A 75 -3.44 0.48 -0.91
N ARG A 76 -4.77 0.50 -1.07
CA ARG A 76 -5.44 1.50 -1.91
C ARG A 76 -5.20 2.91 -1.40
N VAL A 77 -5.32 3.13 -0.08
CA VAL A 77 -5.16 4.45 0.54
C VAL A 77 -3.72 4.95 0.37
N VAL A 78 -2.74 4.12 0.73
CA VAL A 78 -1.32 4.49 0.65
C VAL A 78 -0.89 4.71 -0.80
N ALA A 79 -1.26 3.79 -1.71
CA ALA A 79 -0.89 3.92 -3.12
C ALA A 79 -1.53 5.16 -3.78
N ALA A 80 -2.78 5.49 -3.44
CA ALA A 80 -3.40 6.73 -3.91
C ALA A 80 -2.74 7.98 -3.34
N GLY A 81 -2.38 7.97 -2.05
CA GLY A 81 -1.64 9.07 -1.42
C GLY A 81 -0.29 9.30 -2.09
N MET A 82 0.48 8.23 -2.33
CA MET A 82 1.74 8.27 -3.06
C MET A 82 1.56 8.79 -4.49
N ALA A 83 0.56 8.29 -5.23
CA ALA A 83 0.28 8.75 -6.59
C ALA A 83 -0.01 10.25 -6.65
N ASN A 84 -0.79 10.78 -5.71
CA ASN A 84 -1.08 12.21 -5.60
C ASN A 84 0.19 13.03 -5.26
N GLY A 85 1.04 12.51 -4.37
CA GLY A 85 2.34 13.12 -4.05
C GLY A 85 3.27 13.18 -5.28
N TYR A 86 3.40 12.08 -6.02
CA TYR A 86 4.21 12.06 -7.26
C TYR A 86 3.65 12.95 -8.36
N ALA A 87 2.33 13.08 -8.44
CA ALA A 87 1.67 13.94 -9.42
C ALA A 87 1.77 15.44 -9.09
N GLY A 88 2.33 15.81 -7.92
CA GLY A 88 2.40 17.19 -7.46
C GLY A 88 1.03 17.80 -7.15
N THR A 89 0.01 16.97 -6.88
CA THR A 89 -1.32 17.42 -6.45
C THR A 89 -1.40 17.51 -4.93
N GLU A 90 -0.38 18.09 -4.29
CA GLU A 90 -0.55 18.64 -2.94
C GLU A 90 -1.41 19.90 -3.11
N PRO A 91 -2.65 19.96 -2.59
CA PRO A 91 -3.22 21.27 -2.31
C PRO A 91 -2.25 21.93 -1.31
N GLU A 92 -1.65 23.04 -1.72
CA GLU A 92 -0.83 23.88 -0.84
C GLU A 92 -1.44 23.96 0.57
N GLU A 93 -0.64 23.66 1.60
CA GLU A 93 -1.01 23.71 3.02
C GLU A 93 -1.57 25.09 3.45
#